data_AF-A0A383BKN8-F1
#
_entry.id   AF-A0A383BKN8-F1
#
_cell.length_a   1.000
_cell.length_b   1.000
_cell.length_c   1.000
_cell.angle_alpha   90.00
_cell.angle_beta   90.00
_cell.angle_gamma   90.00
#
_symmetry.space_group_name_H-M   'P 1'
#
loop_
_entity.id
_entity.type
_entity.pdbx_description
1 polymer ?
#
loop_
_entity_poly.entity_id
_entity_poly.type
_entity_poly.pdbx_seq_one_letter_code
_entity_poly.pdbx_strand_id
1 'polypeptide(L)'
;MFHKEVAVTIFADSLKLAVVPESFPRCHRKADYDKRVVEIVPFVHTDRYPLPGLLTWVVDGQRHKRKVTIEDYHDDALTIKVPEPVDATMIDVVLEVDGDIILENRAILQPAKIMPWRYYVKRSVDTLIEHGRDDYGLTKTPLIMAVLDAVTLRSPSKPAEMDADVRLEGRIHRRGEQGSNLWYDQALIKAMRRLSHITNEDKYDQAANDFIRYFLQNCNKPEDNQHDFQTGLP
;
A
#
# COMPACT_ATOMS: atom_id res chain seq x y z
N MET A 1 -28.67 -14.29 -43.35
CA MET A 1 -27.24 -13.97 -43.14
C MET A 1 -27.19 -13.05 -41.94
N PHE A 2 -26.72 -13.57 -40.80
CA PHE A 2 -26.78 -12.89 -39.51
C PHE A 2 -25.65 -11.87 -39.38
N HIS A 3 -25.99 -10.62 -39.12
CA HIS A 3 -25.10 -9.69 -38.42
C HIS A 3 -25.78 -9.34 -37.10
N LYS A 4 -25.35 -10.06 -36.05
CA LYS A 4 -25.61 -9.65 -34.67
C LYS A 4 -24.51 -8.66 -34.33
N GLU A 5 -24.90 -7.42 -34.08
CA GLU A 5 -24.04 -6.43 -33.44
C GLU A 5 -23.48 -7.04 -32.16
N VAL A 6 -22.15 -7.09 -32.07
CA VAL A 6 -21.45 -7.45 -30.85
C VAL A 6 -21.61 -6.24 -29.92
N ALA A 7 -22.59 -6.32 -29.02
CA ALA A 7 -22.64 -5.45 -27.86
C ALA A 7 -21.33 -5.67 -27.08
N VAL A 8 -20.41 -4.70 -27.18
CA VAL A 8 -19.28 -4.59 -26.28
C VAL A 8 -19.86 -4.19 -24.93
N THR A 9 -20.28 -5.18 -24.16
CA THR A 9 -20.63 -4.99 -22.76
C THR A 9 -19.33 -4.68 -22.03
N ILE A 10 -19.10 -3.40 -21.78
CA ILE A 10 -18.12 -2.93 -20.80
C ILE A 10 -18.59 -3.52 -19.46
N PHE A 11 -17.93 -4.58 -19.00
CA PHE A 11 -18.20 -5.12 -17.66
C PHE A 11 -17.77 -4.07 -16.64
N ALA A 12 -18.77 -3.50 -15.99
CA ALA A 12 -18.63 -2.47 -14.97
C ALA A 12 -17.71 -2.94 -13.84
N ASP A 13 -16.66 -2.17 -13.56
CA ASP A 13 -15.91 -2.00 -12.30
C ASP A 13 -15.81 -3.21 -11.35
N SER A 14 -15.65 -4.42 -11.87
CA SER A 14 -15.45 -5.62 -11.05
C SER A 14 -13.97 -5.73 -10.71
N LEU A 15 -13.65 -5.59 -9.42
CA LEU A 15 -12.53 -6.25 -8.73
C LEU A 15 -11.11 -6.02 -9.30
N LYS A 16 -10.22 -5.37 -8.56
CA LYS A 16 -8.81 -5.23 -8.98
C LYS A 16 -7.99 -6.38 -8.41
N LEU A 17 -7.35 -7.15 -9.29
CA LEU A 17 -6.28 -8.07 -8.87
C LEU A 17 -5.06 -7.24 -8.47
N ALA A 18 -4.71 -7.28 -7.18
CA ALA A 18 -3.47 -6.70 -6.68
C ALA A 18 -2.40 -7.78 -6.71
N VAL A 19 -1.29 -7.51 -7.38
CA VAL A 19 -0.19 -8.45 -7.49
C VAL A 19 0.91 -8.01 -6.54
N VAL A 20 1.20 -8.86 -5.56
CA VAL A 20 2.27 -8.65 -4.60
C VAL A 20 3.27 -9.81 -4.68
N PRO A 21 4.58 -9.54 -4.69
CA PRO A 21 5.56 -10.61 -4.53
C PRO A 21 5.33 -11.30 -3.17
N GLU A 22 5.42 -12.65 -3.14
CA GLU A 22 5.27 -13.42 -1.89
C GLU A 22 6.25 -12.96 -0.81
N SER A 23 7.43 -12.52 -1.24
CA SER A 23 8.38 -11.77 -0.43
C SER A 23 8.84 -10.52 -1.18
N PHE A 24 8.46 -9.33 -0.67
CA PHE A 24 9.19 -8.11 -0.99
C PHE A 24 10.66 -8.33 -0.64
N PRO A 25 11.67 -7.87 -1.42
CA PRO A 25 13.04 -8.40 -1.44
C PRO A 25 13.77 -8.38 -0.08
N ARG A 26 13.38 -9.29 0.81
CA ARG A 26 13.94 -9.57 2.13
C ARG A 26 14.58 -10.95 2.17
N CYS A 27 14.27 -11.82 1.20
CA CYS A 27 14.79 -13.18 1.14
C CYS A 27 15.89 -13.32 0.09
N HIS A 28 17.12 -13.61 0.52
CA HIS A 28 18.24 -13.93 -0.37
C HIS A 28 18.13 -15.32 -1.05
N ARG A 29 17.01 -16.02 -0.87
CA ARG A 29 16.80 -17.37 -1.42
C ARG A 29 16.03 -17.26 -2.73
N LYS A 30 16.66 -17.73 -3.81
CA LYS A 30 16.11 -17.73 -5.17
C LYS A 30 14.68 -18.31 -5.26
N ALA A 31 14.40 -19.36 -4.49
CA ALA A 31 13.12 -20.07 -4.49
C ALA A 31 11.91 -19.22 -4.07
N ASP A 32 12.12 -18.15 -3.29
CA ASP A 32 11.03 -17.29 -2.80
C ASP A 32 10.65 -16.20 -3.82
N TYR A 33 11.44 -16.04 -4.90
CA TYR A 33 11.14 -15.14 -6.03
C TYR A 33 10.40 -15.85 -7.17
N ASP A 34 10.33 -17.18 -7.15
CA ASP A 34 9.73 -17.96 -8.23
C ASP A 34 8.18 -18.00 -8.15
N LYS A 35 7.60 -17.31 -7.16
CA LYS A 35 6.14 -17.25 -6.92
C LYS A 35 5.65 -15.84 -6.65
N ARG A 36 4.45 -15.56 -7.17
CA ARG A 36 3.67 -14.35 -6.91
C ARG A 36 2.44 -14.68 -6.08
N VAL A 37 2.13 -13.80 -5.13
CA VAL A 37 0.83 -13.79 -4.47
C VAL A 37 -0.06 -12.82 -5.24
N VAL A 38 -1.14 -13.34 -5.79
CA VAL A 38 -2.18 -12.52 -6.39
C VAL A 38 -3.30 -12.40 -5.37
N GLU A 39 -3.49 -11.19 -4.88
CA GLU A 39 -4.60 -10.79 -4.04
C GLU A 39 -5.82 -10.52 -4.92
N ILE A 40 -6.85 -11.32 -4.71
CA ILE A 40 -8.18 -11.18 -5.27
C ILE A 40 -8.95 -10.33 -4.26
N VAL A 41 -8.88 -9.01 -4.46
CA VAL A 41 -9.53 -8.03 -3.58
C VAL A 41 -10.91 -7.70 -4.14
N PRO A 42 -12.02 -8.20 -3.56
CA PRO A 42 -13.39 -7.81 -3.94
C PRO A 42 -13.61 -6.31 -3.74
N PHE A 43 -13.26 -5.50 -4.73
CA PHE A 43 -13.58 -4.08 -4.75
C PHE A 43 -15.02 -3.93 -5.24
N VAL A 44 -15.97 -3.89 -4.31
CA VAL A 44 -17.09 -2.92 -4.21
C VAL A 44 -17.80 -3.23 -2.88
N HIS A 45 -18.07 -2.18 -2.10
CA HIS A 45 -19.07 -2.07 -1.03
C HIS A 45 -20.28 -3.01 -1.17
N THR A 46 -20.11 -4.26 -0.78
CA THR A 46 -21.22 -5.18 -0.59
C THR A 46 -20.91 -5.94 0.68
N ASP A 47 -21.83 -5.92 1.63
CA ASP A 47 -21.78 -6.66 2.91
C ASP A 47 -21.83 -8.20 2.68
N ARG A 48 -21.42 -8.66 1.50
CA ARG A 48 -21.57 -10.03 1.01
C ARG A 48 -20.33 -10.88 1.23
N TYR A 49 -19.14 -10.29 1.33
CA TYR A 49 -17.90 -11.03 1.61
C TYR A 49 -17.57 -10.96 3.11
N PRO A 50 -16.94 -12.00 3.69
CA PRO A 50 -16.41 -13.22 3.06
C PRO A 50 -17.47 -14.27 2.67
N LEU A 51 -17.26 -15.00 1.57
CA LEU A 51 -18.12 -16.10 1.11
C LEU A 51 -17.36 -17.43 0.98
N PRO A 52 -17.90 -18.55 1.51
CA PRO A 52 -17.39 -19.87 1.19
C PRO A 52 -17.81 -20.26 -0.24
N GLY A 53 -16.97 -21.01 -0.94
CA GLY A 53 -17.26 -21.38 -2.33
C GLY A 53 -16.18 -22.22 -2.98
N LEU A 54 -16.26 -22.35 -4.31
CA LEU A 54 -15.24 -22.96 -5.14
C LEU A 54 -14.53 -21.87 -5.96
N LEU A 55 -13.28 -21.60 -5.60
CA LEU A 55 -12.42 -20.70 -6.35
C LEU A 55 -11.73 -21.48 -7.47
N THR A 56 -11.93 -21.06 -8.70
CA THR A 56 -11.23 -21.55 -9.89
C THR A 56 -10.35 -20.44 -10.44
N TRP A 57 -9.13 -20.77 -10.84
CA TRP A 57 -8.31 -19.84 -11.62
C TRP A 57 -7.60 -20.54 -12.76
N VAL A 58 -7.34 -19.82 -13.85
CA VAL A 58 -6.62 -20.30 -15.03
C VAL A 58 -5.41 -19.42 -15.26
N VAL A 59 -4.23 -20.03 -15.38
CA VAL A 59 -2.95 -19.36 -15.63
C VAL A 59 -2.26 -20.13 -16.76
N ASP A 60 -1.92 -19.46 -17.86
CA ASP A 60 -1.33 -20.09 -19.06
C ASP A 60 -2.06 -21.37 -19.51
N GLY A 61 -3.39 -21.36 -19.44
CA GLY A 61 -4.24 -22.50 -19.81
C GLY A 61 -4.29 -23.64 -18.77
N GLN A 62 -3.51 -23.57 -17.69
CA GLN A 62 -3.61 -24.50 -16.57
C GLN A 62 -4.73 -24.08 -15.63
N ARG A 63 -5.74 -24.95 -15.48
CA ARG A 63 -6.87 -24.72 -14.58
C ARG A 63 -6.59 -25.28 -13.20
N HIS A 64 -6.75 -24.43 -12.21
CA HIS A 64 -6.64 -24.75 -10.79
C HIS A 64 -7.98 -24.52 -10.10
N LYS A 65 -8.21 -25.24 -9.01
CA LYS A 65 -9.42 -25.10 -8.18
C LYS A 65 -9.09 -25.32 -6.71
N ARG A 66 -9.73 -24.54 -5.84
CA ARG A 66 -9.61 -24.64 -4.38
C ARG A 66 -10.98 -24.37 -3.76
N LYS A 67 -11.41 -25.24 -2.85
CA LYS A 67 -12.55 -24.92 -1.98
C LYS A 67 -12.10 -23.87 -0.97
N VAL A 68 -12.87 -22.79 -0.87
CA VAL A 68 -12.59 -21.64 -0.01
C VAL A 68 -13.61 -21.60 1.12
N THR A 69 -13.16 -21.34 2.33
CA THR A 69 -13.99 -21.04 3.50
C THR A 69 -13.83 -19.58 3.90
N ILE A 70 -14.64 -19.13 4.88
CA ILE A 70 -14.52 -17.78 5.44
C ILE A 70 -13.13 -17.54 6.06
N GLU A 71 -12.49 -18.59 6.58
CA GLU A 71 -11.18 -18.52 7.24
C GLU A 71 -10.01 -18.32 6.26
N ASP A 72 -10.23 -18.56 4.97
CA ASP A 72 -9.22 -18.37 3.93
C ASP A 72 -9.05 -16.89 3.51
N TYR A 73 -9.92 -15.99 3.99
CA TYR A 73 -9.85 -14.56 3.74
C TYR A 73 -8.91 -13.88 4.73
N HIS A 74 -8.03 -13.03 4.24
CA HIS A 74 -7.16 -12.17 5.05
C HIS A 74 -7.43 -10.71 4.67
N ASP A 75 -7.81 -9.88 5.65
CA ASP A 75 -8.23 -8.48 5.41
C ASP A 75 -9.25 -8.35 4.25
N ASP A 76 -10.27 -9.22 4.25
CA ASP A 76 -11.32 -9.34 3.23
C ASP A 76 -10.85 -9.70 1.81
N ALA A 77 -9.58 -10.10 1.64
CA ALA A 77 -9.03 -10.55 0.37
C ALA A 77 -8.78 -12.07 0.34
N LEU A 78 -9.02 -12.67 -0.83
CA LEU A 78 -8.56 -14.03 -1.12
C LEU A 78 -7.21 -13.98 -1.82
N THR A 79 -6.33 -14.91 -1.50
CA THR A 79 -5.01 -14.98 -2.14
C THR A 79 -4.84 -16.27 -2.92
N ILE A 80 -4.27 -16.18 -4.12
CA ILE A 80 -3.77 -17.33 -4.87
C ILE A 80 -2.27 -17.17 -5.10
N LYS A 81 -1.56 -18.30 -5.08
CA LYS A 81 -0.14 -18.33 -5.44
C LYS A 81 -0.02 -18.81 -6.88
N VAL A 82 0.67 -18.01 -7.69
CA VAL A 82 0.95 -18.34 -9.09
C VAL A 82 2.47 -18.35 -9.29
N PRO A 83 3.01 -19.21 -10.17
CA PRO A 83 4.40 -19.11 -10.57
C PRO A 83 4.70 -17.71 -11.13
N GLU A 84 5.93 -17.23 -10.93
CA GLU A 84 6.40 -16.02 -11.58
C GLU A 84 6.39 -16.24 -13.11
N PRO A 85 5.60 -15.49 -13.89
CA PRO A 85 5.49 -15.75 -15.31
C PRO A 85 6.75 -15.24 -16.03
N VAL A 86 7.15 -15.96 -17.09
CA VAL A 86 8.28 -15.57 -17.95
C VAL A 86 7.88 -14.47 -18.92
N ASP A 87 6.61 -14.49 -19.37
CA ASP A 87 6.00 -13.53 -20.29
C ASP A 87 4.69 -12.98 -19.71
N ALA A 88 4.04 -12.03 -20.39
CA ALA A 88 2.74 -11.53 -19.96
C ALA A 88 1.69 -12.65 -19.99
N THR A 89 1.21 -13.05 -18.82
CA THR A 89 0.28 -14.18 -18.64
C THR A 89 -1.10 -13.69 -18.24
N MET A 90 -2.14 -14.18 -18.92
CA MET A 90 -3.52 -13.93 -18.51
C MET A 90 -3.88 -14.80 -17.31
N ILE A 91 -4.56 -14.20 -16.33
CA ILE A 91 -5.12 -14.90 -15.19
C ILE A 91 -6.62 -14.64 -15.17
N ASP A 92 -7.40 -15.70 -15.32
CA ASP A 92 -8.85 -15.69 -15.12
C ASP A 92 -9.16 -16.27 -13.74
N VAL A 93 -10.05 -15.63 -12.98
CA VAL A 93 -10.45 -16.05 -11.63
C VAL A 93 -11.97 -16.07 -11.55
N VAL A 94 -12.53 -17.15 -11.01
CA VAL A 94 -13.96 -17.35 -10.81
C VAL A 94 -14.22 -17.88 -9.40
N LEU A 95 -15.16 -17.28 -8.66
CA LEU A 95 -15.71 -17.85 -7.41
C LEU A 95 -17.15 -18.28 -7.64
N GLU A 96 -17.41 -19.56 -7.43
CA GLU A 96 -18.74 -20.16 -7.47
C GLU A 96 -19.24 -20.42 -6.04
N VAL A 97 -20.48 -20.02 -5.73
CA VAL A 97 -21.15 -20.33 -4.46
C VAL A 97 -22.46 -21.01 -4.80
N ASP A 98 -22.66 -22.23 -4.27
CA ASP A 98 -23.87 -23.04 -4.51
C ASP A 98 -24.25 -23.24 -5.99
N GLY A 99 -23.26 -23.19 -6.89
CA GLY A 99 -23.44 -23.37 -8.33
C GLY A 99 -23.65 -22.07 -9.11
N ASP A 100 -23.77 -20.92 -8.43
CA ASP A 100 -23.85 -19.61 -9.04
C ASP A 100 -22.46 -18.95 -9.09
N ILE A 101 -22.11 -18.33 -10.22
CA ILE A 101 -20.90 -17.53 -10.35
C ILE A 101 -21.14 -16.21 -9.62
N ILE A 102 -20.50 -16.03 -8.48
CA ILE A 102 -20.60 -14.80 -7.66
C ILE A 102 -19.48 -13.82 -8.01
N LEU A 103 -18.37 -14.31 -8.57
CA LEU A 103 -17.21 -13.51 -8.95
C LEU A 103 -16.60 -14.05 -10.24
N GLU A 104 -16.31 -13.16 -11.18
CA GLU A 104 -15.51 -13.43 -12.37
C GLU A 104 -14.59 -12.22 -12.60
N ASN A 105 -13.28 -12.48 -12.74
CA ASN A 105 -12.28 -11.44 -12.98
C ASN A 105 -11.16 -11.93 -13.90
N ARG A 106 -10.53 -10.98 -14.59
CA ARG A 106 -9.40 -11.21 -15.47
C ARG A 106 -8.33 -10.15 -15.27
N ALA A 107 -7.07 -10.56 -15.12
CA ALA A 107 -5.93 -9.65 -15.18
C ALA A 107 -4.79 -10.22 -16.03
N ILE A 108 -3.94 -9.32 -16.50
CA ILE A 108 -2.67 -9.66 -17.15
C ILE A 108 -1.58 -9.51 -16.11
N LEU A 109 -0.96 -10.63 -15.74
CA LEU A 109 0.22 -10.67 -14.91
C LEU A 109 1.46 -10.45 -15.80
N GLN A 110 2.13 -9.34 -15.59
CA GLN A 110 3.43 -9.07 -16.23
C GLN A 110 4.55 -9.69 -15.39
N PRO A 111 5.62 -10.23 -16.03
CA PRO A 111 6.81 -10.67 -15.32
C PRO A 111 7.34 -9.57 -14.40
N ALA A 112 7.76 -9.98 -13.21
CA ALA A 112 8.42 -9.12 -12.25
C ALA A 112 9.68 -8.49 -12.85
N LYS A 113 9.60 -7.22 -13.19
CA LYS A 113 10.83 -6.44 -13.31
C LYS A 113 11.32 -6.10 -11.90
N ILE A 114 12.11 -6.99 -11.31
CA ILE A 114 12.81 -6.69 -10.06
C ILE A 114 13.79 -5.56 -10.34
N MET A 115 13.53 -4.41 -9.74
CA MET A 115 14.40 -3.25 -9.87
C MET A 115 15.46 -3.26 -8.76
N PRO A 116 16.62 -2.63 -8.96
CA PRO A 116 17.59 -2.46 -7.88
C PRO A 116 16.93 -1.79 -6.67
N TRP A 117 17.33 -2.15 -5.44
CA TRP A 117 16.75 -1.60 -4.20
C TRP A 117 16.61 -0.07 -4.21
N ARG A 118 17.62 0.61 -4.77
CA ARG A 118 17.64 2.07 -4.94
C ARG A 118 16.44 2.62 -5.71
N TYR A 119 15.91 1.90 -6.69
CA TYR A 119 14.71 2.29 -7.43
C TYR A 119 13.49 2.39 -6.51
N TYR A 120 13.28 1.39 -5.65
CA TYR A 120 12.15 1.37 -4.73
C TYR A 120 12.28 2.46 -3.65
N VAL A 121 13.49 2.66 -3.12
CA VAL A 121 13.77 3.75 -2.16
C VAL A 121 13.49 5.10 -2.81
N LYS A 122 13.99 5.33 -4.03
CA LYS A 122 13.77 6.57 -4.78
C LYS A 122 12.28 6.81 -5.01
N ARG A 123 11.56 5.79 -5.48
CA ARG A 123 10.11 5.86 -5.74
C ARG A 123 9.32 6.16 -4.46
N SER A 124 9.66 5.53 -3.35
CA SER A 124 9.02 5.79 -2.06
C SER A 124 9.22 7.25 -1.61
N VAL A 125 10.45 7.77 -1.71
CA VAL A 125 10.74 9.17 -1.35
C VAL A 125 10.08 10.15 -2.32
N ASP A 126 10.09 9.88 -3.63
CA ASP A 126 9.36 10.69 -4.62
C ASP A 126 7.87 10.75 -4.27
N THR A 127 7.24 9.60 -3.94
CA THR A 127 5.84 9.52 -3.50
C THR A 127 5.57 10.34 -2.23
N LEU A 128 6.46 10.30 -1.23
CA LEU A 128 6.31 11.10 -0.01
C LEU A 128 6.43 12.61 -0.28
N ILE A 129 7.33 13.01 -1.17
CA ILE A 129 7.50 14.42 -1.55
C ILE A 129 6.28 14.94 -2.31
N GLU A 130 5.68 14.11 -3.15
CA GLU A 130 4.55 14.49 -4.02
C GLU A 130 3.19 14.42 -3.31
N HIS A 131 2.94 13.33 -2.56
CA HIS A 131 1.62 13.04 -1.98
C HIS A 131 1.63 13.04 -0.44
N GLY A 132 2.80 12.95 0.17
CA GLY A 132 2.94 12.80 1.61
C GLY A 132 2.99 14.10 2.39
N ARG A 133 2.87 15.27 1.73
CA ARG A 133 2.89 16.56 2.42
C ARG A 133 1.58 16.84 3.15
N ASP A 134 1.66 17.61 4.21
CA ASP A 134 0.51 18.14 4.92
C ASP A 134 -0.17 19.22 4.07
N ASP A 135 -1.16 18.78 3.32
CA ASP A 135 -2.02 19.61 2.49
C ASP A 135 -3.50 19.51 2.90
N TYR A 136 -3.79 19.12 4.16
CA TYR A 136 -5.14 18.82 4.61
C TYR A 136 -5.85 20.04 5.19
N GLY A 137 -5.12 20.92 5.88
CA GLY A 137 -5.65 22.11 6.56
C GLY A 137 -5.75 23.36 5.68
N LEU A 138 -6.17 24.47 6.29
CA LEU A 138 -6.15 25.81 5.65
C LEU A 138 -4.72 26.24 5.31
N THR A 139 -3.77 25.91 6.21
CA THR A 139 -2.34 26.10 5.99
C THR A 139 -1.77 24.84 5.38
N LYS A 140 -1.13 24.96 4.22
CA LYS A 140 -0.37 23.87 3.59
C LYS A 140 1.08 23.98 4.06
N THR A 141 1.68 22.88 4.49
CA THR A 141 3.01 22.89 5.09
C THR A 141 3.92 21.90 4.36
N PRO A 142 5.26 22.08 4.41
CA PRO A 142 6.20 21.09 3.89
C PRO A 142 6.35 19.89 4.82
N LEU A 143 5.55 19.77 5.89
CA LEU A 143 5.59 18.64 6.79
C LEU A 143 5.18 17.35 6.07
N ILE A 144 5.92 16.26 6.29
CA ILE A 144 5.56 14.95 5.76
C ILE A 144 4.69 14.24 6.80
N MET A 145 3.55 13.72 6.38
CA MET A 145 2.63 12.97 7.24
C MET A 145 3.30 11.70 7.74
N ALA A 146 3.16 11.42 9.04
CA ALA A 146 3.77 10.24 9.66
C ALA A 146 3.19 8.92 9.15
N VAL A 147 1.93 8.95 8.67
CA VAL A 147 1.21 7.80 8.14
C VAL A 147 0.52 8.18 6.83
N LEU A 148 0.64 7.33 5.83
CA LEU A 148 -0.14 7.38 4.59
C LEU A 148 -0.79 6.03 4.34
N ASP A 149 -2.03 6.06 3.86
CA ASP A 149 -2.70 4.91 3.27
C ASP A 149 -2.08 4.63 1.89
N ALA A 150 -1.66 3.39 1.65
CA ALA A 150 -0.90 3.03 0.45
C ALA A 150 -1.74 3.00 -0.84
N VAL A 151 -3.07 2.98 -0.72
CA VAL A 151 -4.01 2.96 -1.86
C VAL A 151 -4.33 4.39 -2.30
N THR A 152 -4.67 5.23 -1.34
CA THR A 152 -5.11 6.62 -1.56
C THR A 152 -3.94 7.59 -1.57
N LEU A 153 -2.79 7.22 -1.01
CA LEU A 153 -1.63 8.07 -0.77
C LEU A 153 -1.97 9.31 0.08
N ARG A 154 -2.96 9.17 0.96
CA ARG A 154 -3.41 10.20 1.89
C ARG A 154 -3.24 9.73 3.33
N SER A 155 -3.00 10.65 4.26
CA SER A 155 -3.08 10.35 5.68
C SER A 155 -4.53 9.99 6.00
N PRO A 156 -4.79 8.81 6.59
CA PRO A 156 -6.15 8.40 6.88
C PRO A 156 -6.77 9.32 7.93
N SER A 157 -8.00 9.78 7.69
CA SER A 157 -8.73 10.56 8.69
C SER A 157 -9.25 9.73 9.86
N LYS A 158 -9.38 8.42 9.62
CA LYS A 158 -9.74 7.40 10.60
C LYS A 158 -8.76 6.25 10.39
N PRO A 159 -7.56 6.30 10.99
CA PRO A 159 -6.59 5.23 10.87
C PRO A 159 -7.19 3.92 11.39
N ALA A 160 -6.89 2.81 10.73
CA ALA A 160 -7.21 1.50 11.27
C ALA A 160 -6.48 1.31 12.62
N GLU A 161 -7.13 0.66 13.58
CA GLU A 161 -6.56 0.38 14.91
C GLU A 161 -5.40 -0.64 14.86
N MET A 162 -5.05 -1.11 13.66
CA MET A 162 -4.07 -2.13 13.36
C MET A 162 -2.74 -1.92 14.11
N ASP A 163 -2.41 -2.88 14.97
CA ASP A 163 -1.27 -2.92 15.90
C ASP A 163 -1.22 -1.82 16.98
N ALA A 164 -2.16 -0.86 17.05
CA ALA A 164 -2.10 0.21 18.04
C ALA A 164 -2.35 -0.32 19.46
N ASP A 165 -3.24 -1.30 19.61
CA ASP A 165 -3.51 -1.95 20.89
C ASP A 165 -2.27 -2.70 21.42
N VAL A 166 -1.51 -3.33 20.54
CA VAL A 166 -0.32 -4.12 20.91
C VAL A 166 0.95 -3.27 21.00
N ARG A 167 1.22 -2.38 20.04
CA ARG A 167 2.46 -1.58 19.99
C ARG A 167 2.40 -0.29 20.79
N LEU A 168 1.20 0.25 21.03
CA LEU A 168 1.03 1.53 21.72
C LEU A 168 0.23 1.38 23.01
N GLU A 169 -0.02 0.15 23.47
CA GLU A 169 -0.74 -0.15 24.71
C GLU A 169 -2.10 0.57 24.75
N GLY A 170 -2.86 0.51 23.65
CA GLY A 170 -4.17 1.18 23.51
C GLY A 170 -4.10 2.69 23.29
N ARG A 171 -2.91 3.27 23.03
CA ARG A 171 -2.75 4.71 22.74
C ARG A 171 -2.74 4.96 21.23
N ILE A 172 -3.93 4.86 20.66
CA ILE A 172 -4.20 4.82 19.20
C ILE A 172 -3.69 6.06 18.44
N HIS A 173 -3.40 7.20 19.10
CA HIS A 173 -2.95 8.44 18.44
C HIS A 173 -1.44 8.71 18.53
N ARG A 174 -0.63 7.76 19.04
CA ARG A 174 0.81 7.99 19.25
C ARG A 174 1.68 7.85 17.99
N ARG A 175 1.13 7.38 16.87
CA ARG A 175 1.88 7.33 15.60
C ARG A 175 1.92 8.69 14.90
N GLY A 176 1.10 9.64 15.34
CA GLY A 176 0.95 10.92 14.66
C GLY A 176 0.09 10.79 13.41
N GLU A 177 -0.96 9.97 13.47
CA GLU A 177 -1.97 9.90 12.43
C GLU A 177 -2.57 11.29 12.23
N GLN A 178 -2.73 11.72 10.97
CA GLN A 178 -3.08 13.11 10.62
C GLN A 178 -2.08 14.17 11.11
N GLY A 179 -0.88 13.77 11.51
CA GLY A 179 0.19 14.66 11.94
C GLY A 179 1.53 14.30 11.32
N SER A 180 2.56 14.99 11.80
CA SER A 180 3.95 14.81 11.41
C SER A 180 4.82 14.77 12.66
N ASN A 181 5.94 14.05 12.62
CA ASN A 181 6.84 13.94 13.77
C ASN A 181 8.30 13.85 13.35
N LEU A 182 8.99 14.99 13.46
CA LEU A 182 10.41 15.11 13.14
C LEU A 182 11.28 14.08 13.87
N TRP A 183 10.93 13.67 15.09
CA TRP A 183 11.68 12.67 15.85
C TRP A 183 11.66 11.30 15.16
N TYR A 184 10.51 10.88 14.63
CA TYR A 184 10.37 9.61 13.90
C TYR A 184 10.94 9.69 12.49
N ASP A 185 10.96 10.89 11.88
CA ASP A 185 11.38 11.09 10.49
C ASP A 185 12.90 11.25 10.29
N GLN A 186 13.71 11.09 11.35
CA GLN A 186 15.18 11.20 11.24
C GLN A 186 15.78 10.24 10.20
N ALA A 187 15.26 9.01 10.10
CA ALA A 187 15.72 8.04 9.11
C ALA A 187 15.33 8.46 7.68
N LEU A 188 14.12 8.99 7.50
CA LEU A 188 13.63 9.51 6.24
C LEU A 188 14.48 10.71 5.77
N ILE A 189 14.80 11.64 6.68
CA ILE A 189 15.69 12.79 6.39
C ILE A 189 17.06 12.31 5.92
N LYS A 190 17.68 11.35 6.61
CA LYS A 190 18.97 10.77 6.20
C LYS A 190 18.87 10.11 4.82
N ALA A 191 17.77 9.42 4.54
CA ALA A 191 17.53 8.80 3.23
C ALA A 191 17.41 9.85 2.13
N MET A 192 16.64 10.92 2.33
CA MET A 192 16.52 12.04 1.40
C MET A 192 17.89 12.66 1.09
N ARG A 193 18.67 12.98 2.12
CA ARG A 193 20.02 13.54 1.93
C ARG A 193 20.96 12.59 1.20
N ARG A 194 20.90 11.30 1.55
CA ARG A 194 21.71 10.29 0.87
C ARG A 194 21.29 10.15 -0.60
N LEU A 195 20.00 10.19 -0.91
CA LEU A 195 19.49 10.14 -2.29
C LEU A 195 20.01 11.33 -3.10
N SER A 196 19.85 12.56 -2.59
CA SER A 196 20.40 13.77 -3.23
C SER A 196 21.87 13.59 -3.61
N HIS A 197 22.70 13.17 -2.66
CA HIS A 197 24.13 12.96 -2.89
C HIS A 197 24.43 11.88 -3.94
N ILE A 198 23.69 10.76 -3.97
CA ILE A 198 24.00 9.64 -4.89
C ILE A 198 23.31 9.74 -6.25
N THR A 199 22.32 10.61 -6.42
CA THR A 199 21.62 10.85 -7.70
C THR A 199 21.93 12.22 -8.29
N ASN A 200 22.52 13.14 -7.51
CA ASN A 200 22.72 14.54 -7.86
C ASN A 200 21.40 15.25 -8.20
N GLU A 201 20.30 14.84 -7.54
CA GLU A 201 18.98 15.48 -7.64
C GLU A 201 18.69 16.26 -6.35
N ASP A 202 18.82 17.59 -6.40
CA ASP A 202 18.71 18.48 -5.23
C ASP A 202 17.34 18.46 -4.55
N LYS A 203 16.29 18.02 -5.26
CA LYS A 203 14.91 18.02 -4.74
C LYS A 203 14.76 17.25 -3.42
N TYR A 204 15.58 16.22 -3.20
CA TYR A 204 15.54 15.43 -1.97
C TYR A 204 16.12 16.20 -0.78
N ASP A 205 17.26 16.87 -0.97
CA ASP A 205 17.85 17.73 0.07
C ASP A 205 16.93 18.92 0.36
N GLN A 206 16.33 19.51 -0.68
CA GLN A 206 15.39 20.61 -0.53
C GLN A 206 14.18 20.20 0.32
N ALA A 207 13.56 19.05 0.03
CA ALA A 207 12.45 18.54 0.83
C ALA A 207 12.83 18.31 2.29
N ALA A 208 14.01 17.74 2.55
CA ALA A 208 14.52 17.54 3.91
C ALA A 208 14.74 18.87 4.65
N ASN A 209 15.29 19.87 3.97
CA ASN A 209 15.55 21.19 4.57
C ASN A 209 14.26 21.97 4.83
N ASP A 210 13.29 21.92 3.92
CA ASP A 210 12.00 22.58 4.10
C ASP A 210 11.22 21.96 5.25
N PHE A 211 11.26 20.63 5.38
CA PHE A 211 10.69 19.89 6.50
C PHE A 211 11.27 20.35 7.84
N ILE A 212 12.59 20.30 7.99
CA ILE A 212 13.29 20.67 9.22
C ILE A 212 13.07 22.15 9.56
N ARG A 213 13.23 23.03 8.57
CA ARG A 213 13.08 24.48 8.77
C ARG A 213 11.68 24.81 9.25
N TYR A 214 10.65 24.26 8.60
CA TYR A 214 9.28 24.53 9.00
C TYR A 214 8.97 24.01 10.39
N PHE A 215 9.39 22.78 10.71
CA PHE A 215 9.19 22.19 12.03
C PHE A 215 9.82 23.04 13.14
N LEU A 216 11.10 23.41 12.99
CA LEU A 216 11.81 24.22 13.99
C LEU A 216 11.28 25.66 14.11
N GLN A 217 10.61 26.18 13.09
CA GLN A 217 10.03 27.53 13.12
C GLN A 217 8.62 27.55 13.72
N ASN A 218 7.82 26.51 13.49
CA ASN A 218 6.36 26.54 13.72
C ASN A 218 5.85 25.49 14.70
N CYS A 219 6.61 24.41 14.95
CA CYS A 219 6.19 23.29 15.81
C CYS A 219 6.84 23.34 17.19
N ASN A 220 7.15 24.55 17.67
CA ASN A 220 7.65 24.75 19.02
C ASN A 220 6.47 24.83 20.00
N LYS A 221 6.66 24.26 21.18
CA LYS A 221 5.75 24.53 22.28
C LYS A 221 5.86 26.02 22.64
N PRO A 222 4.74 26.74 22.84
CA PRO A 222 4.81 28.11 23.30
C PRO A 222 5.50 28.15 24.67
N GLU A 223 6.38 29.14 24.86
CA GLU A 223 6.84 29.53 26.20
C GLU A 223 5.68 30.22 26.91
N ASP A 224 4.75 29.42 27.41
CA ASP A 224 3.85 29.85 28.46
C ASP A 224 4.31 29.15 29.75
N ASN A 225 4.60 29.93 30.80
CA ASN A 225 5.01 29.39 32.10
C ASN A 225 3.87 28.59 32.81
N GLN A 226 2.90 28.06 32.04
CA GLN A 226 1.73 27.33 32.50
C GLN A 226 1.81 25.84 32.15
N HIS A 227 2.47 25.48 31.05
CA HIS A 227 2.58 24.09 30.62
C HIS A 227 3.99 23.53 30.71
N ASP A 228 4.97 24.23 31.27
CA ASP A 228 6.33 23.73 31.43
C ASP A 228 6.34 22.37 32.12
N PHE A 229 6.57 21.31 31.33
CA PHE A 229 7.13 20.11 31.90
C PHE A 229 8.56 20.51 32.21
N GLN A 230 8.87 20.68 33.49
CA GLN A 230 10.25 20.57 33.97
C GLN A 230 10.72 19.17 33.55
N THR A 231 11.18 19.02 32.32
CA THR A 231 11.97 17.87 31.93
C THR A 231 13.24 18.04 32.74
N GLY A 232 13.27 17.43 33.93
CA GLY A 232 14.37 17.41 34.87
C GLY A 232 15.58 16.69 34.30
N LEU A 233 16.05 17.14 33.15
CA LEU A 233 17.39 16.96 32.67
C LEU A 233 18.13 18.24 33.08
N PRO A 234 19.23 18.11 33.82
CA PRO A 234 19.97 19.24 34.39
C PRO A 234 20.51 20.20 33.32
#